data_AF-A0A932NR29-F1
#
_entry.id   AF-A0A932NR29-F1
#
_cell.length_a   1.000
_cell.length_b   1.000
_cell.length_c   1.000
_cell.angle_alpha   90.00
_cell.angle_beta   90.00
_cell.angle_gamma   90.00
#
_symmetry.space_group_name_H-M   'P 1'
#
loop_
_entity.id
_entity.type
_entity.pdbx_description
1 polymer ?
#
loop_
_entity_poly.entity_id
_entity_poly.type
_entity_poly.pdbx_seq_one_letter_code
_entity_poly.pdbx_strand_id
1 'polypeptide(L)' 'MPQLRVLGMEEVDADIRAICEQSERESGSSASTRVLAHHPALVKGLRTFRNMLAKEGLLEAPLKELVRLKIARLNACRY' A
#
# COMPACT_ATOMS: atom_id res chain seq x y z
N MET A 1 -5.32 -13.61 5.57
CA MET A 1 -6.53 -12.78 5.76
C MET A 1 -6.26 -11.79 6.87
N PRO A 2 -6.64 -10.51 6.72
CA PRO A 2 -6.44 -9.51 7.77
C PRO A 2 -7.32 -9.84 8.99
N GLN A 3 -6.79 -9.64 10.21
CA GLN A 3 -7.60 -9.74 11.43
C GLN A 3 -8.55 -8.55 11.57
N LEU A 4 -8.14 -7.39 11.06
CA LEU A 4 -8.99 -6.21 10.97
C LEU A 4 -9.89 -6.31 9.73
N ARG A 5 -11.13 -5.83 9.87
CA ARG A 5 -12.07 -5.71 8.76
C ARG A 5 -11.53 -4.76 7.70
N VAL A 6 -11.70 -5.12 6.43
CA VAL A 6 -11.47 -4.22 5.30
C VAL A 6 -12.60 -3.20 5.26
N LEU A 7 -12.28 -1.92 5.44
CA LEU A 7 -13.27 -0.84 5.34
C LEU A 7 -13.83 -0.72 3.92
N GLY A 8 -15.07 -0.28 3.78
CA GLY A 8 -15.68 0.17 2.52
C GLY A 8 -15.03 1.46 2.02
N MET A 9 -15.25 1.81 0.76
CA MET A 9 -14.69 3.04 0.17
C MET A 9 -15.34 4.31 0.74
N GLU A 10 -16.60 4.19 1.16
CA GLU A 10 -17.40 5.20 1.83
C GLU A 10 -16.98 5.41 3.29
N GLU A 11 -16.38 4.40 3.93
CA GLU A 11 -15.95 4.43 5.32
C GLU A 11 -14.54 5.01 5.51
N VAL A 12 -13.76 5.17 4.44
CA VAL A 12 -12.44 5.82 4.50
C VAL A 12 -12.54 7.33 4.36
N ASP A 13 -11.64 8.05 5.02
CA ASP A 13 -11.46 9.50 4.84
C ASP A 13 -11.33 9.87 3.36
N ALA A 14 -11.87 11.03 2.99
CA ALA A 14 -11.94 11.45 1.58
C ALA A 14 -10.57 11.53 0.89
N ASP A 15 -9.52 11.93 1.62
CA ASP A 15 -8.15 11.97 1.09
C ASP A 15 -7.52 10.58 0.95
N ILE A 16 -7.88 9.63 1.82
CA ILE A 16 -7.49 8.22 1.73
C ILE A 16 -8.22 7.51 0.60
N ARG A 17 -9.45 7.91 0.27
CA ARG A 17 -10.19 7.36 -0.87
C ARG A 17 -9.40 7.49 -2.17
N ALA A 18 -8.79 8.64 -2.43
CA ALA A 18 -7.94 8.85 -3.59
C ALA A 18 -6.73 7.90 -3.60
N ILE A 19 -6.14 7.60 -2.44
CA ILE A 19 -5.04 6.63 -2.31
C ILE A 19 -5.54 5.20 -2.60
N CYS A 20 -6.76 4.87 -2.16
CA CYS A 20 -7.38 3.57 -2.44
C CYS A 20 -7.65 3.40 -3.93
N GLU A 21 -8.26 4.38 -4.59
CA GLU A 21 -8.50 4.37 -6.04
C GLU A 21 -7.21 4.24 -6.85
N GLN A 22 -6.16 4.96 -6.45
CA GLN A 22 -4.83 4.81 -7.04
C GLN A 22 -4.33 3.37 -6.90
N SER A 23 -4.46 2.77 -5.71
CA SER A 23 -4.01 1.39 -5.45
C SER A 23 -4.78 0.36 -6.28
N GLU A 24 -6.10 0.54 -6.45
CA GLU A 24 -6.92 -0.29 -7.33
C GLU A 24 -6.44 -0.20 -8.79
N ARG A 25 -6.14 1.00 -9.29
CA ARG A 25 -5.60 1.18 -10.66
C ARG A 25 -4.23 0.54 -10.85
N GLU A 26 -3.35 0.63 -9.85
CA GLU A 26 -1.96 0.16 -9.94
C GLU A 26 -1.81 -1.34 -9.71
N SER A 27 -2.63 -1.93 -8.83
CA SER A 27 -2.42 -3.29 -8.33
C SER A 27 -3.68 -4.17 -8.30
N GLY A 28 -4.84 -3.64 -8.69
CA GLY A 28 -6.12 -4.35 -8.67
C GLY A 28 -6.70 -4.59 -7.27
N SER A 29 -6.10 -4.00 -6.22
CA SER A 29 -6.64 -4.05 -4.87
C SER A 29 -6.18 -2.89 -3.99
N SER A 30 -7.11 -2.32 -3.22
CA SER A 30 -6.86 -1.37 -2.15
C SER A 30 -7.04 -1.97 -0.75
N ALA A 31 -7.24 -3.29 -0.64
CA ALA A 31 -7.64 -3.91 0.63
C ALA A 31 -6.66 -3.63 1.78
N SER A 32 -5.35 -3.62 1.53
CA SER A 32 -4.32 -3.29 2.54
C SER A 32 -4.42 -1.83 3.00
N THR A 33 -4.59 -0.90 2.07
CA THR A 33 -4.79 0.53 2.38
C THR A 33 -6.04 0.72 3.23
N ARG A 34 -7.14 0.03 2.89
CA ARG A 34 -8.41 0.08 3.63
C ARG A 34 -8.35 -0.61 5.00
N VAL A 35 -7.49 -1.61 5.19
CA VAL A 35 -7.18 -2.18 6.51
C VAL A 35 -6.34 -1.20 7.34
N LEU A 36 -5.36 -0.52 6.74
CA LEU A 36 -4.57 0.48 7.46
C LEU A 36 -5.36 1.75 7.78
N ALA A 37 -6.45 2.02 7.05
CA ALA A 37 -7.30 3.19 7.22
C ALA A 37 -8.05 3.25 8.56
N HIS A 38 -8.07 2.16 9.35
CA HIS A 38 -8.43 2.24 10.79
C HIS A 38 -7.53 3.24 11.55
N HIS A 39 -6.34 3.55 11.01
CA HIS A 39 -5.46 4.60 11.50
C HIS A 39 -4.99 5.49 10.32
N PRO A 40 -5.73 6.57 9.99
CA PRO A 40 -5.45 7.41 8.82
C PRO A 40 -4.01 7.94 8.72
N ALA A 41 -3.40 8.28 9.86
CA ALA A 41 -2.01 8.74 9.92
C ALA A 41 -1.01 7.68 9.40
N LEU A 42 -1.27 6.38 9.60
CA LEU A 42 -0.43 5.30 9.09
C LEU A 42 -0.49 5.23 7.57
N VAL A 43 -1.67 5.38 6.98
CA VAL A 43 -1.84 5.38 5.52
C VAL A 43 -1.06 6.54 4.91
N LYS A 44 -1.21 7.75 5.46
CA LYS A 44 -0.53 8.96 4.98
C LYS A 44 0.99 8.83 5.12
N GLY A 45 1.48 8.39 6.28
CA GLY A 45 2.91 8.15 6.50
C GLY A 45 3.49 7.12 5.54
N LEU A 46 2.80 5.99 5.35
CA LEU A 46 3.24 4.94 4.43
C LEU A 46 3.23 5.40 2.96
N ARG A 47 2.24 6.20 2.55
CA ARG A 47 2.18 6.79 1.21
C ARG A 47 3.35 7.73 0.98
N THR A 48 3.63 8.63 1.93
CA THR A 48 4.79 9.53 1.87
C THR A 48 6.10 8.75 1.74
N PHE A 49 6.30 7.73 2.59
CA PHE A 49 7.48 6.87 2.54
C PHE A 49 7.65 6.18 1.18
N ARG A 50 6.59 5.57 0.64
CA ARG A 50 6.63 4.92 -0.68
C ARG A 50 6.93 5.90 -1.82
N ASN A 51 6.34 7.10 -1.78
CA ASN A 51 6.59 8.14 -2.77
C ASN A 51 8.05 8.60 -2.76
N MET A 52 8.66 8.74 -1.57
CA MET A 52 10.07 9.07 -1.44
C MET A 52 10.96 7.98 -2.05
N LEU A 53 10.71 6.71 -1.72
CA LEU A 53 11.45 5.58 -2.31
C LEU A 53 11.34 5.51 -3.84
N ALA A 54 10.16 5.85 -4.37
CA ALA A 54 9.95 5.90 -5.82
C ALA A 54 10.80 6.99 -6.49
N LYS A 55 10.88 8.18 -5.88
CA LYS A 55 11.59 9.35 -6.43
C LYS A 55 13.10 9.33 -6.24
N GLU A 56 13.58 8.92 -5.07
CA GLU A 56 14.98 9.12 -4.66
C GLU A 56 15.80 7.83 -4.61
N GLY A 57 15.19 6.67 -4.88
CA GLY A 57 15.91 5.40 -4.81
C GLY A 57 16.81 5.16 -6.01
N LEU A 58 18.05 4.71 -5.75
CA LEU A 58 19.09 4.39 -6.74
C LEU A 58 18.73 3.24 -7.70
N LEU A 59 17.77 2.40 -7.31
CA LEU A 59 17.34 1.24 -8.10
C LEU A 59 16.24 1.64 -9.09
N GLU A 60 16.28 1.08 -10.29
CA GLU A 60 15.18 1.20 -11.25
C GLU A 60 13.89 0.58 -10.68
N ALA A 61 12.74 1.09 -11.12
CA ALA A 61 11.43 0.65 -10.61
C ALA A 61 11.21 -0.88 -10.73
N PRO A 62 11.54 -1.56 -11.85
CA PRO A 62 11.40 -3.01 -11.94
C PRO A 62 12.28 -3.75 -10.91
N LEU A 63 13.52 -3.29 -10.69
CA LEU A 63 14.43 -3.91 -9.74
C LEU A 63 13.96 -3.73 -8.29
N LYS A 64 13.41 -2.55 -7.95
CA LYS A 64 12.76 -2.33 -6.64
C LYS A 64 11.64 -3.34 -6.41
N GLU A 65 10.84 -3.63 -7.42
CA GLU A 65 9.73 -4.58 -7.28
C GLU A 65 10.22 -6.03 -7.14
N LEU A 66 11.25 -6.44 -7.90
CA LEU A 66 11.88 -7.75 -7.72
C LEU A 66 12.44 -7.94 -6.31
N VAL A 67 13.06 -6.91 -5.73
CA VAL A 67 13.53 -6.92 -4.34
C VAL A 67 12.34 -7.08 -3.37
N ARG A 68 11.25 -6.34 -3.56
CA ARG A 68 10.03 -6.46 -2.72
C ARG A 68 9.43 -7.86 -2.78
N LEU A 69 9.31 -8.45 -3.98
CA LEU A 69 8.82 -9.82 -4.16
C LEU A 69 9.74 -10.85 -3.49
N LYS A 70 11.06 -10.68 -3.61
CA LYS A 70 12.03 -11.56 -2.93
C LYS A 70 11.88 -11.50 -1.42
N ILE A 71 11.77 -10.30 -0.85
CA ILE A 71 11.57 -10.10 0.60
C ILE A 71 10.23 -10.68 1.04
N ALA A 72 9.14 -10.44 0.30
CA ALA A 72 7.83 -11.02 0.61
C ALA A 72 7.88 -12.54 0.65
N ARG A 73 8.53 -13.17 -0.33
CA ARG A 73 8.73 -14.62 -0.37
C ARG A 73 9.56 -15.13 0.83
N LEU A 74 10.65 -14.45 1.18
CA LEU A 74 11.49 -14.82 2.32
C LEU A 74 10.72 -14.73 3.66
N ASN A 75 9.77 -13.81 3.76
CA ASN A 75 8.93 -13.62 4.94
C ASN A 75 7.61 -14.43 4.87
N ALA A 76 7.43 -15.30 3.87
CA ALA A 76 6.20 -16.02 3.62
C ALA A 76 4.94 -15.11 3.59
N CYS A 77 5.11 -13.86 3.16
CA CYS A 77 4.02 -12.91 2.99
C CYS A 77 3.21 -13.27 1.73
N ARG A 78 1.95 -13.68 1.93
CA ARG A 78 1.04 -14.17 0.87
C ARG A 78 -0.08 -13.19 0.54
N TYR A 79 0.05 -11.94 1.00
CA TYR A 79 -0.92 -10.89 0.74
C TYR A 79 -0.89 -10.48 -0.73
#